data_AF-A0A0R2QZ25-F1
#
_entry.id   AF-A0A0R2QZ25-F1
#
_cell.length_a   1.000
_cell.length_b   1.000
_cell.length_c   1.000
_cell.angle_alpha   90.00
_cell.angle_beta   90.00
_cell.angle_gamma   90.00
#
_symmetry.space_group_name_H-M   'P 1'
#
loop_
_entity.id
_entity.type
_entity.pdbx_description
1 polymer ?
#
loop_
_entity_poly.entity_id
_entity_poly.type
_entity_poly.pdbx_seq_one_letter_code
_entity_poly.pdbx_strand_id
1 'polypeptide(L)'
;MAKIWLKKGTGKIYVNGKLFNEYFASDAHKMQITRPFEIINQATEYDVRCSVRGGGATGQAGAMVHGISKALVMFDESFKSTLRTEKLTTRDSRAVERKKPGRKKARRSFQFSKR
;
A
#
# COMPACT_ATOMS: atom_id res chain seq x y z
N MET A 1 3.81 -8.13 3.29
CA MET A 1 4.65 -7.31 4.20
C MET A 1 5.59 -6.47 3.34
N ALA A 2 5.74 -5.18 3.64
CA ALA A 2 6.66 -4.29 2.95
C ALA A 2 7.67 -3.72 3.96
N LYS A 3 8.95 -3.83 3.66
CA LYS A 3 10.04 -3.14 4.37
C LYS A 3 10.50 -1.98 3.48
N ILE A 4 10.47 -0.77 4.01
CA ILE A 4 10.80 0.46 3.27
C ILE A 4 12.01 1.10 3.94
N TRP A 5 12.97 1.50 3.12
CA TRP A 5 14.06 2.41 3.48
C TRP A 5 13.87 3.69 2.68
N LEU A 6 13.83 4.82 3.37
CA LEU A 6 13.66 6.14 2.79
C LEU A 6 14.94 6.95 3.03
N LYS A 7 15.39 7.69 2.02
CA LYS A 7 16.56 8.56 2.08
C LYS A 7 16.25 9.85 1.32
N LYS A 8 16.75 11.01 1.76
CA LYS A 8 16.73 12.23 0.94
C LYS A 8 17.65 12.06 -0.28
N GLY A 9 17.16 12.34 -1.47
CA GLY A 9 17.84 12.04 -2.73
C GLY A 9 17.08 12.51 -3.97
N THR A 10 17.10 11.68 -5.02
CA THR A 10 16.71 12.05 -6.40
C THR A 10 15.28 11.68 -6.82
N GLY A 11 14.48 11.09 -5.94
CA GLY A 11 13.12 10.65 -6.29
C GLY A 11 13.03 9.23 -6.87
N LYS A 12 14.10 8.42 -6.77
CA LYS A 12 14.13 7.09 -7.37
C LYS A 12 13.49 6.05 -6.45
N ILE A 13 12.51 5.32 -6.98
CA ILE A 13 11.79 4.27 -6.26
C ILE A 13 12.17 2.90 -6.83
N TYR A 14 12.79 2.06 -5.98
CA TYR A 14 13.17 0.69 -6.29
C TYR A 14 12.35 -0.32 -5.47
N VAL A 15 11.83 -1.34 -6.14
CA VAL A 15 11.02 -2.42 -5.55
C VAL A 15 11.67 -3.75 -5.86
N ASN A 16 12.10 -4.48 -4.82
CA ASN A 16 12.76 -5.79 -4.95
C ASN A 16 13.93 -5.81 -5.96
N GLY A 17 14.66 -4.70 -6.07
CA GLY A 17 15.80 -4.55 -6.98
C GLY A 17 15.47 -4.11 -8.40
N LYS A 18 14.19 -3.91 -8.74
CA LYS A 18 13.73 -3.38 -10.04
C LYS A 18 13.20 -1.95 -9.88
N LEU A 19 13.10 -1.19 -10.97
CA LEU A 19 12.38 0.09 -10.92
C LEU A 19 10.89 -0.15 -10.64
N PHE A 20 10.26 0.75 -9.88
CA PHE A 20 8.84 0.59 -9.54
C PHE A 20 7.92 0.58 -10.79
N ASN A 21 8.30 1.31 -11.85
CA ASN A 21 7.60 1.34 -13.13
C ASN A 21 7.59 -0.03 -13.84
N GLU A 22 8.66 -0.81 -13.71
CA GLU A 22 8.76 -2.15 -14.29
C GLU A 22 8.09 -3.21 -13.40
N TYR A 23 8.08 -2.98 -12.10
CA TYR A 23 7.47 -3.92 -11.14
C TYR A 23 5.93 -3.88 -11.18
N PHE A 24 5.35 -2.68 -11.28
CA PHE A 24 3.90 -2.50 -11.37
C PHE A 24 3.47 -2.17 -12.80
N ALA A 25 2.78 -3.10 -13.45
CA ALA A 25 2.25 -2.89 -14.80
C ALA A 25 1.11 -1.86 -14.86
N SER A 26 0.28 -1.79 -13.80
CA SER A 26 -0.90 -0.91 -13.76
C SER A 26 -0.55 0.49 -13.26
N ASP A 27 -0.96 1.51 -14.03
CA ASP A 27 -0.78 2.92 -13.68
C ASP A 27 -1.54 3.33 -12.42
N ALA A 28 -2.68 2.69 -12.12
CA ALA A 28 -3.40 2.93 -10.88
C ALA A 28 -2.55 2.61 -9.64
N HIS A 29 -1.69 1.59 -9.70
CA HIS A 29 -0.78 1.26 -8.59
C HIS A 29 0.36 2.25 -8.48
N LYS A 30 0.87 2.75 -9.62
CA LYS A 30 1.91 3.77 -9.64
C LYS A 30 1.42 5.07 -9.00
N MET A 31 0.24 5.54 -9.41
CA MET A 31 -0.40 6.73 -8.84
C MET A 31 -0.67 6.58 -7.34
N GLN A 32 -1.07 5.39 -6.88
CA GLN A 32 -1.24 5.14 -5.44
C GLN A 32 0.09 5.31 -4.67
N ILE A 33 1.19 4.83 -5.23
CA ILE A 33 2.52 4.90 -4.61
C ILE A 33 3.08 6.33 -4.60
N THR A 34 2.78 7.15 -5.61
CA THR A 34 3.22 8.55 -5.69
C THR A 34 2.39 9.50 -4.83
N ARG A 35 1.10 9.19 -4.59
CA ARG A 35 0.17 9.99 -3.77
C ARG A 35 0.74 10.55 -2.45
N PRO A 36 1.43 9.78 -1.57
CA PRO A 36 2.00 10.34 -0.34
C PRO A 36 3.01 11.46 -0.60
N PHE A 37 3.78 11.38 -1.69
CA PHE A 37 4.75 12.41 -2.08
C PHE A 37 4.09 13.64 -2.71
N GLU A 38 2.99 13.44 -3.43
CA GLU A 38 2.17 14.52 -4.00
C GLU A 38 1.52 15.36 -2.90
N ILE A 39 0.98 14.73 -1.84
CA ILE A 39 0.32 15.44 -0.73
C ILE A 39 1.28 16.33 0.05
N ILE A 40 2.54 15.90 0.20
CA ILE A 40 3.58 16.70 0.86
C ILE A 40 4.27 17.68 -0.10
N ASN A 41 3.88 17.70 -1.39
CA ASN A 41 4.50 18.49 -2.45
C ASN A 41 6.01 18.29 -2.62
N GLN A 42 6.54 17.11 -2.24
CA GLN A 42 7.97 16.78 -2.29
C GLN A 42 8.17 15.51 -3.15
N ALA A 43 7.76 15.58 -4.42
CA ALA A 43 7.77 14.44 -5.33
C ALA A 43 9.18 13.92 -5.68
N THR A 44 10.19 14.80 -5.71
CA THR A 44 11.52 14.49 -6.21
C THR A 44 12.61 14.43 -5.13
N GLU A 45 12.26 14.66 -3.86
CA GLU A 45 13.25 14.82 -2.78
C GLU A 45 13.66 13.51 -2.09
N TYR A 46 12.94 12.41 -2.32
CA TYR A 46 13.15 11.16 -1.58
C TYR A 46 13.41 9.97 -2.49
N ASP A 47 14.52 9.27 -2.24
CA ASP A 47 14.77 7.94 -2.78
C ASP A 47 14.15 6.87 -1.87
N VAL A 48 13.50 5.90 -2.48
CA VAL A 48 12.80 4.81 -1.79
C VAL A 48 13.38 3.49 -2.23
N ARG A 49 13.82 2.66 -1.28
CA ARG A 49 14.10 1.25 -1.50
C ARG A 49 13.09 0.41 -0.76
N CYS A 50 12.41 -0.48 -1.47
CA CYS A 50 11.39 -1.33 -0.90
C CYS A 50 11.69 -2.81 -1.12
N SER A 51 11.48 -3.61 -0.07
CA SER A 51 11.43 -5.07 -0.12
C SER A 51 10.01 -5.52 0.22
N VAL A 52 9.30 -6.09 -0.75
CA VAL A 52 7.91 -6.56 -0.59
C VAL A 52 7.83 -8.07 -0.73
N ARG A 53 7.08 -8.73 0.17
CA ARG A 53 6.85 -10.18 0.15
C ARG A 53 5.38 -10.52 0.44
N GLY A 54 4.84 -11.49 -0.30
CA GLY A 54 3.48 -12.02 -0.16
C GLY A 54 2.38 -11.14 -0.76
N GLY A 55 1.15 -11.67 -0.80
CA GLY A 55 -0.03 -10.98 -1.37
C GLY A 55 0.02 -10.84 -2.90
N GLY A 56 -0.96 -10.13 -3.45
CA GLY A 56 -1.00 -9.73 -4.87
C GLY A 56 -0.57 -8.27 -5.09
N ALA A 57 -0.47 -7.84 -6.36
CA ALA A 57 0.03 -6.52 -6.73
C ALA A 57 -0.70 -5.35 -6.02
N THR A 58 -2.03 -5.42 -5.93
CA THR A 58 -2.87 -4.43 -5.23
C THR A 58 -2.53 -4.31 -3.75
N GLY A 59 -2.44 -5.46 -3.06
CA GLY A 59 -2.10 -5.50 -1.63
C GLY A 59 -0.65 -5.08 -1.37
N GLN A 60 0.25 -5.35 -2.32
CA GLN A 60 1.64 -4.90 -2.26
C GLN A 60 1.75 -3.38 -2.41
N ALA A 61 1.06 -2.78 -3.39
CA ALA A 61 0.99 -1.33 -3.56
C ALA A 61 0.45 -0.65 -2.29
N GLY A 62 -0.68 -1.13 -1.74
CA GLY A 62 -1.23 -0.58 -0.51
C GLY A 62 -0.28 -0.71 0.69
N ALA A 63 0.44 -1.82 0.81
CA ALA A 63 1.46 -2.00 1.86
C ALA A 63 2.65 -1.05 1.69
N MET A 64 3.05 -0.75 0.45
CA MET A 64 4.10 0.23 0.16
C MET A 64 3.66 1.63 0.55
N VAL A 65 2.46 2.06 0.15
CA VAL A 65 1.91 3.39 0.47
C VAL A 65 1.90 3.64 1.98
N HIS A 66 1.39 2.67 2.74
CA HIS A 66 1.36 2.74 4.21
C HIS A 66 2.77 2.80 4.80
N GLY A 67 3.71 2.04 4.25
CA GLY A 67 5.09 2.03 4.71
C GLY A 67 5.86 3.31 4.39
N ILE A 68 5.66 3.88 3.20
CA ILE A 68 6.23 5.18 2.79
C ILE A 68 5.68 6.29 3.69
N SER A 69 4.37 6.31 3.92
CA SER A 69 3.73 7.30 4.78
C SER A 69 4.28 7.25 6.20
N LYS A 70 4.51 6.04 6.74
CA LYS A 70 5.16 5.88 8.05
C LYS A 70 6.62 6.35 8.06
N ALA A 71 7.37 6.05 7.01
CA ALA A 71 8.75 6.50 6.90
C ALA A 71 8.83 8.04 6.85
N LEU A 72 7.94 8.70 6.08
CA LEU A 72 7.87 10.16 6.01
C LEU A 72 7.57 10.79 7.36
N VAL A 73 6.62 10.24 8.12
CA VAL A 73 6.31 10.72 9.48
C VAL A 73 7.48 10.53 10.44
N MET A 74 8.31 9.49 10.26
CA MET A 74 9.53 9.31 11.06
C MET A 74 10.64 10.28 10.69
N PHE A 75 10.65 10.77 9.44
CA PHE A 75 11.60 11.79 8.99
C PHE A 75 11.23 13.19 9.50
N ASP A 76 9.95 13.54 9.40
CA ASP A 76 9.40 14.77 9.95
C ASP A 76 7.98 14.54 10.47
N GLU A 77 7.77 14.82 11.75
CA GLU A 77 6.49 14.64 12.41
C GLU A 77 5.44 15.68 11.96
N SER A 78 5.86 16.80 11.35
CA SER A 78 4.98 17.83 10.81
C SER A 78 4.00 17.27 9.77
N PHE A 79 4.43 16.29 8.97
CA PHE A 79 3.63 15.64 7.91
C PHE A 79 2.55 14.70 8.44
N LYS A 80 2.53 14.40 9.74
CA LYS A 80 1.57 13.46 10.32
C LYS A 80 0.13 13.96 10.22
N SER A 81 -0.10 15.25 10.39
CA SER A 81 -1.44 15.84 10.32
C SER A 81 -2.01 15.74 8.90
N THR A 82 -1.24 16.15 7.89
CA THR A 82 -1.62 16.14 6.48
C THR A 82 -1.87 14.72 5.97
N LEU A 83 -0.95 13.79 6.23
CA LEU A 83 -1.08 12.39 5.80
C LEU A 83 -2.21 11.64 6.51
N ARG A 84 -2.56 12.05 7.75
CA ARG A 84 -3.68 11.46 8.50
C ARG A 84 -5.03 11.91 7.95
N THR A 85 -5.16 13.17 7.54
CA THR A 85 -6.37 13.69 6.89
C THR A 85 -6.69 12.89 5.62
N GLU A 86 -5.66 12.56 4.84
CA GLU A 86 -5.75 11.74 3.63
C GLU A 86 -5.82 10.22 3.90
N LYS A 87 -5.92 9.80 5.16
CA LYS A 87 -6.03 8.39 5.61
C LYS A 87 -4.88 7.48 5.19
N LEU A 88 -3.71 8.02 4.82
CA LEU A 88 -2.56 7.23 4.35
C LEU A 88 -1.77 6.56 5.48
N THR A 89 -1.91 7.04 6.70
CA THR A 89 -1.28 6.47 7.91
C THR A 89 -2.12 5.38 8.56
N THR A 90 -3.37 5.19 8.13
CA THR A 90 -4.28 4.18 8.70
C THR A 90 -4.05 2.84 8.01
N ARG A 91 -3.78 1.79 8.80
CA ARG A 91 -3.67 0.43 8.27
C ARG A 91 -5.06 -0.08 7.86
N ASP A 92 -5.21 -0.49 6.60
CA ASP A 92 -6.40 -1.20 6.14
C ASP A 92 -6.52 -2.56 6.89
N SER A 93 -7.60 -2.71 7.65
CA SER A 93 -7.88 -3.89 8.47
C SER A 93 -8.59 -5.00 7.70
N ARG A 94 -9.02 -4.75 6.46
CA ARG A 94 -9.74 -5.75 5.65
C ARG A 94 -8.88 -6.98 5.43
N ALA A 95 -9.43 -8.13 5.80
CA ALA A 95 -8.84 -9.44 5.58
C ALA A 95 -9.88 -10.37 4.95
N VAL A 96 -9.43 -11.36 4.18
CA VAL A 96 -10.32 -12.33 3.56
C VAL A 96 -10.99 -13.16 4.65
N GLU A 97 -12.32 -13.10 4.71
CA GLU A 97 -13.09 -13.94 5.63
C GLU A 97 -12.90 -15.42 5.27
N ARG A 98 -12.66 -16.25 6.30
CA ARG A 98 -12.58 -17.70 6.12
C ARG A 98 -13.90 -18.29 5.62
N LYS A 99 -13.82 -19.45 4.96
CA LYS A 99 -15.00 -20.26 4.64
C LYS A 99 -15.65 -20.76 5.94
N LYS A 100 -16.99 -20.67 6.02
CA LYS A 100 -17.79 -21.18 7.12
C LYS A 100 -18.40 -22.54 6.71
N PRO A 101 -18.50 -23.53 7.62
CA PRO A 101 -19.15 -24.80 7.31
C PRO A 101 -20.63 -24.57 6.92
N GLY A 102 -21.16 -25.43 6.06
CA GLY A 102 -22.53 -25.28 5.52
C GLY A 102 -22.72 -24.15 4.49
N ARG A 103 -21.65 -23.42 4.11
CA ARG A 103 -21.69 -22.36 3.09
C ARG A 103 -20.72 -22.62 1.94
N LYS A 104 -21.06 -22.14 0.73
CA LYS A 104 -20.22 -22.28 -0.47
C LYS A 104 -18.98 -21.36 -0.41
N LYS A 105 -19.11 -20.17 0.19
CA LYS A 105 -18.01 -19.21 0.48
C LYS A 105 -18.18 -18.63 1.89
N ALA A 106 -17.46 -17.56 2.23
CA ALA A 106 -17.56 -16.89 3.54
C ALA A 106 -19.02 -16.53 3.92
N ARG A 107 -19.78 -15.97 2.97
CA ARG A 107 -21.19 -15.58 3.17
C ARG A 107 -22.19 -16.31 2.27
N ARG A 108 -21.81 -16.68 1.04
CA ARG A 108 -22.67 -17.32 0.03
C ARG A 108 -23.21 -18.67 0.52
N SER A 109 -24.53 -18.77 0.72
CA SER A 109 -25.25 -20.01 1.00
C SER A 109 -25.52 -20.81 -0.27
N PHE A 110 -25.93 -22.06 -0.10
CA PHE A 110 -26.58 -22.84 -1.16
C PHE A 110 -28.02 -22.33 -1.34
N GLN A 111 -28.63 -22.67 -2.48
CA GLN A 111 -30.03 -22.36 -2.73
C GLN A 111 -30.91 -23.11 -1.71
N PHE A 112 -31.81 -22.40 -1.05
CA PHE A 112 -32.76 -22.98 -0.10
C PHE A 112 -34.05 -23.36 -0.83
N SER A 113 -34.52 -24.59 -0.68
CA SER A 113 -35.83 -25.04 -1.18
C SER A 113 -36.86 -24.99 -0.05
N LYS A 114 -37.80 -24.05 -0.12
CA LYS A 114 -38.96 -23.95 0.76
C LYS A 114 -40.08 -24.81 0.16
N ARG A 115 -40.09 -26.11 0.43
CA ARG A 115 -41.22 -27.00 0.15
C ARG A 115 -41.95 -27.29 1.45
#